data_AF-A0A838TZU0-F1
#
_entry.id   AF-A0A838TZU0-F1
#
_cell.length_a   1.000
_cell.length_b   1.000
_cell.length_c   1.000
_cell.angle_alpha   90.00
_cell.angle_beta   90.00
_cell.angle_gamma   90.00
#
_symmetry.space_group_name_H-M   'P 1'
#
loop_
_entity.id
_entity.type
_entity.pdbx_description
1 polymer ?
#
loop_
_entity_poly.entity_id
_entity_poly.type
_entity_poly.pdbx_seq_one_letter_code
_entity_poly.pdbx_strand_id
1 'polypeptide(L)'
;MAKVEFVIPSVLNKGSGEKKLSLDVSTLDEAFNLVSNMLSDDFKRRVIDLNGKPRALINIYINGKNIRFNNTGMNSLLNDGDSVYILPAVAGGAEITSQDMIRYSRQIMLEEIGYVGMEKLKDVKICVVGAGGIGNPVVTQLVGMGVGKIRLVDRDVVEISNLHRQHLYTDADVGKVKVEAALERLQKMNSGVDIEAVPISVTPFTAEDIIKDCNIVIDALDSIDARYALNDACIKLGIPFIYAGALGMIGSVCTILPNKSACLRCIFPELSEDEMPTCSTEGVHPSILYLVAGIQVSEAVKIVVGQEPSLVNKLLYIDLNDLVFDKIHMDRHNECSSCGSNVSKKIIQAPPLMVEELCGRDRGKRTYTVTPAQIKKDVNLLNILKNAESHGFTVRSKGNLGITVSDQNKLLISFLTS
;
A
#
# COMPACT_ATOMS: atom_id res chain seq x y z
N MET A 1 -25.01 -32.86 34.92
CA MET A 1 -24.96 -31.41 34.67
C MET A 1 -24.12 -30.78 35.76
N ALA A 2 -23.12 -30.01 35.36
CA ALA A 2 -22.25 -29.23 36.20
C ALA A 2 -22.61 -27.75 36.08
N LYS A 3 -22.46 -26.97 37.16
CA LYS A 3 -22.57 -25.52 37.09
C LYS A 3 -21.26 -24.94 36.61
N VAL A 4 -21.31 -24.24 35.48
CA VAL A 4 -20.12 -23.66 34.85
C VAL A 4 -20.33 -22.18 34.55
N GLU A 5 -19.25 -21.41 34.56
CA GLU A 5 -19.23 -20.02 34.11
C GLU A 5 -18.72 -19.96 32.66
N PHE A 6 -19.55 -19.49 31.72
CA PHE A 6 -19.15 -19.25 30.34
C PHE A 6 -18.86 -17.76 30.13
N VAL A 7 -17.63 -17.43 29.76
CA VAL A 7 -17.10 -16.08 29.67
C VAL A 7 -16.89 -15.69 28.21
N ILE A 8 -17.54 -14.60 27.82
CA ILE A 8 -17.45 -14.01 26.49
C ILE A 8 -16.66 -12.71 26.60
N PRO A 9 -15.52 -12.58 25.90
CA PRO A 9 -14.70 -11.39 25.94
C PRO A 9 -15.45 -10.23 25.30
N SER A 10 -15.08 -9.01 25.70
CA SER A 10 -15.72 -7.79 25.21
C SER A 10 -15.79 -7.68 23.66
N VAL A 11 -14.75 -8.19 22.98
CA VAL A 11 -14.64 -8.22 21.50
C VAL A 11 -15.77 -9.03 20.84
N LEU A 12 -16.24 -10.09 21.51
CA LEU A 12 -17.35 -10.93 21.06
C LEU A 12 -18.69 -10.52 21.69
N ASN A 13 -18.70 -9.55 22.62
CA ASN A 13 -19.88 -9.01 23.29
C ASN A 13 -20.15 -7.53 22.92
N LYS A 14 -19.97 -7.17 21.63
CA LYS A 14 -20.28 -5.83 21.10
C LYS A 14 -19.63 -4.67 21.89
N GLY A 15 -18.48 -4.90 22.53
CA GLY A 15 -17.79 -3.88 23.33
C GLY A 15 -18.45 -3.56 24.69
N SER A 16 -19.52 -4.26 25.10
CA SER A 16 -20.23 -4.00 26.36
C SER A 16 -19.55 -4.63 27.60
N GLY A 17 -18.22 -4.72 27.58
CA GLY A 17 -17.45 -5.45 28.60
C GLY A 17 -17.54 -6.98 28.47
N GLU A 18 -16.84 -7.68 29.36
CA GLU A 18 -16.94 -9.14 29.46
C GLU A 18 -18.33 -9.56 29.93
N LYS A 19 -18.88 -10.61 29.32
CA LYS A 19 -20.16 -11.18 29.70
C LYS A 19 -19.94 -12.56 30.29
N LYS A 20 -20.41 -12.76 31.53
CA LYS A 20 -20.37 -14.03 32.25
C LYS A 20 -21.77 -14.63 32.29
N LEU A 21 -21.88 -15.89 31.89
CA LEU A 21 -23.14 -16.65 31.86
C LEU A 21 -22.99 -17.87 32.78
N SER A 22 -23.94 -18.08 33.69
CA SER A 22 -23.99 -19.30 34.50
C SER A 22 -24.81 -20.36 33.78
N LEU A 23 -24.25 -21.54 33.55
CA LEU A 23 -24.88 -22.62 32.78
C LEU A 23 -24.90 -23.93 33.57
N ASP A 24 -25.96 -24.73 33.39
CA ASP A 24 -26.08 -26.11 33.89
C ASP A 24 -25.91 -27.08 32.71
N VAL A 25 -24.69 -27.56 32.48
CA VAL A 25 -24.32 -28.36 31.28
C VAL A 25 -23.32 -29.46 31.63
N SER A 26 -23.23 -30.50 30.82
CA SER A 26 -22.33 -31.63 31.06
C SER A 26 -21.10 -31.61 30.14
N THR A 27 -21.20 -30.97 28.97
CA THR A 27 -20.12 -30.91 27.96
C THR A 27 -19.92 -29.50 27.41
N LEU A 28 -18.77 -29.26 26.78
CA LEU A 28 -18.53 -28.02 26.02
C LEU A 28 -19.53 -27.83 24.87
N ASP A 29 -19.90 -28.90 24.16
CA ASP A 29 -20.86 -28.82 23.06
C ASP A 29 -22.22 -28.32 23.54
N GLU A 30 -22.72 -28.86 24.66
CA GLU A 30 -23.94 -28.37 25.31
C GLU A 30 -23.82 -26.91 25.72
N ALA A 31 -22.67 -26.49 26.26
CA ALA A 31 -22.41 -25.10 26.65
C ALA A 31 -22.53 -24.14 25.44
N PHE A 32 -21.89 -24.47 24.32
CA PHE A 32 -21.92 -23.64 23.12
C PHE A 32 -23.31 -23.58 22.47
N ASN A 33 -24.03 -24.71 22.42
CA ASN A 33 -25.39 -24.76 21.90
C ASN A 33 -26.34 -23.88 22.73
N LEU A 34 -26.25 -23.96 24.05
CA LEU A 34 -27.10 -23.22 24.96
C LEU A 34 -26.78 -21.71 24.91
N VAL A 35 -25.50 -21.32 24.93
CA VAL A 35 -25.06 -19.93 24.79
C VAL A 35 -25.44 -19.35 23.43
N SER A 36 -25.30 -20.14 22.36
CA SER A 36 -25.74 -19.76 21.01
C SER A 36 -27.22 -19.41 21.03
N ASN A 37 -28.07 -20.27 21.58
CA ASN A 37 -29.52 -20.04 21.65
C ASN A 37 -29.92 -18.83 22.50
N MET A 38 -29.14 -18.50 23.54
CA MET A 38 -29.40 -17.36 24.42
C MET A 38 -28.97 -16.00 23.84
N LEU A 39 -28.07 -15.98 22.86
CA LEU A 39 -27.45 -14.76 22.35
C LEU A 39 -27.95 -14.37 20.96
N SER A 40 -27.74 -13.09 20.61
CA SER A 40 -28.17 -12.53 19.34
C SER A 40 -27.54 -13.24 18.14
N ASP A 41 -28.19 -13.19 16.98
CA ASP A 41 -27.68 -13.75 15.73
C ASP A 41 -26.28 -13.23 15.34
N ASP A 42 -25.93 -12.02 15.74
CA ASP A 42 -24.58 -11.46 15.56
C ASP A 42 -23.50 -12.26 16.32
N PHE A 43 -23.78 -12.69 17.55
CA PHE A 43 -22.86 -13.56 18.31
C PHE A 43 -22.72 -14.92 17.62
N LYS A 44 -23.86 -15.53 17.24
CA LYS A 44 -23.88 -16.81 16.53
C LYS A 44 -23.02 -16.75 15.27
N ARG A 45 -23.16 -15.68 14.46
CA ARG A 45 -22.37 -15.47 13.24
C ARG A 45 -20.87 -15.39 13.52
N ARG A 46 -20.44 -14.80 14.64
CA ARG A 46 -19.01 -14.62 14.98
C ARG A 46 -18.36 -15.84 15.62
N VAL A 47 -19.13 -16.65 16.33
CA VAL A 47 -18.60 -17.73 17.18
C VAL A 47 -18.91 -19.11 16.63
N ILE A 48 -20.03 -19.30 15.94
CA ILE A 48 -20.52 -20.59 15.45
C ILE A 48 -20.43 -20.65 13.91
N ASP A 49 -20.09 -21.81 13.37
CA ASP A 49 -20.07 -22.11 11.94
C ASP A 49 -21.45 -22.59 11.42
N LEU A 50 -21.55 -22.86 10.12
CA LEU A 50 -22.80 -23.31 9.48
C LEU A 50 -23.25 -24.72 9.94
N ASN A 51 -22.36 -25.49 10.56
CA ASN A 51 -22.63 -26.84 11.05
C ASN A 51 -22.92 -26.85 12.56
N GLY A 52 -23.08 -25.68 13.19
CA GLY A 52 -23.37 -25.56 14.61
C GLY A 52 -22.15 -25.71 15.53
N LYS A 53 -20.93 -25.75 14.99
CA LYS A 53 -19.70 -25.91 15.78
C LYS A 53 -18.99 -24.57 16.02
N PRO A 54 -18.16 -24.43 17.07
CA PRO A 54 -17.34 -23.24 17.23
C PRO A 54 -16.43 -23.06 16.01
N ARG A 55 -16.33 -21.83 15.51
CA ARG A 55 -15.47 -21.51 14.38
C ARG A 55 -14.02 -21.84 14.71
N ALA A 56 -13.26 -22.27 13.71
CA ALA A 56 -11.84 -22.59 13.84
C ALA A 56 -11.02 -21.43 14.45
N LEU A 57 -11.47 -20.19 14.26
CA LEU A 57 -10.88 -18.97 14.79
C LEU A 57 -11.31 -18.65 16.24
N ILE A 58 -11.97 -19.56 16.95
CA ILE A 58 -12.29 -19.40 18.37
C ILE A 58 -11.42 -20.39 19.16
N ASN A 59 -10.43 -19.86 19.87
CA ASN A 59 -9.72 -20.55 20.94
C ASN A 59 -10.64 -20.70 22.16
N ILE A 60 -10.63 -21.87 22.78
CA ILE A 60 -11.48 -22.21 23.91
C ILE A 60 -10.61 -22.68 25.06
N TYR A 61 -10.88 -22.18 26.26
CA TYR A 61 -10.13 -22.46 27.47
C TYR A 61 -11.08 -22.98 28.54
N ILE A 62 -10.70 -24.04 29.26
CA ILE A 62 -11.35 -24.48 30.49
C ILE A 62 -10.37 -24.24 31.64
N ASN A 63 -10.75 -23.43 32.63
CA ASN A 63 -9.91 -23.07 33.78
C ASN A 63 -8.50 -22.58 33.36
N GLY A 64 -8.43 -21.79 32.29
CA GLY A 64 -7.19 -21.26 31.72
C GLY A 64 -6.38 -22.23 30.85
N LYS A 65 -6.81 -23.49 30.69
CA LYS A 65 -6.14 -24.46 29.82
C LYS A 65 -6.81 -24.52 28.44
N ASN A 66 -6.03 -24.29 27.38
CA ASN A 66 -6.53 -24.36 26.00
C ASN A 66 -6.87 -25.80 25.62
N ILE A 67 -8.07 -26.01 25.09
CA ILE A 67 -8.59 -27.36 24.80
C ILE A 67 -8.07 -27.95 23.48
N ARG A 68 -7.41 -27.17 22.61
CA ARG A 68 -6.86 -27.67 21.32
C ARG A 68 -5.84 -28.80 21.51
N PHE A 69 -5.26 -28.93 22.69
CA PHE A 69 -4.27 -29.97 23.02
C PHE A 69 -4.87 -31.17 23.76
N ASN A 70 -6.20 -31.24 23.89
CA ASN A 70 -6.89 -32.32 24.59
C ASN A 70 -7.59 -33.26 23.58
N ASN A 71 -7.42 -34.58 23.73
CA ASN A 71 -7.94 -35.58 22.79
C ASN A 71 -9.49 -35.67 22.73
N THR A 72 -10.20 -34.98 23.62
CA THR A 72 -11.66 -35.01 23.76
C THR A 72 -12.39 -33.85 23.06
N GLY A 73 -11.71 -32.75 22.75
CA GLY A 73 -12.27 -31.60 22.03
C GLY A 73 -13.59 -31.07 22.62
N MET A 74 -14.62 -30.89 21.79
CA MET A 74 -15.95 -30.39 22.19
C MET A 74 -16.76 -31.36 23.07
N ASN A 75 -16.38 -32.64 23.11
CA ASN A 75 -16.98 -33.63 24.00
C ASN A 75 -16.33 -33.66 25.38
N SER A 76 -15.46 -32.68 25.69
CA SER A 76 -14.85 -32.58 27.02
C SER A 76 -15.93 -32.39 28.07
N LEU A 77 -15.90 -33.26 29.09
CA LEU A 77 -16.76 -33.18 30.26
C LEU A 77 -16.39 -31.95 31.09
N LEU A 78 -17.40 -31.25 31.59
CA LEU A 78 -17.24 -30.11 32.48
C LEU A 78 -17.61 -30.50 33.92
N ASN A 79 -16.84 -29.99 34.87
CA ASN A 79 -17.06 -30.20 36.31
C ASN A 79 -17.68 -28.95 36.96
N ASP A 80 -18.26 -29.16 38.13
CA ASP A 80 -18.87 -28.06 38.90
C ASP A 80 -17.80 -27.02 39.26
N GLY A 81 -18.08 -25.75 38.94
CA GLY A 81 -17.16 -24.64 39.13
C GLY A 81 -16.20 -24.37 37.97
N ASP A 82 -16.27 -25.12 36.86
CA ASP A 82 -15.43 -24.86 35.69
C ASP A 82 -15.75 -23.49 35.05
N SER A 83 -14.71 -22.79 34.60
CA SER A 83 -14.81 -21.56 33.81
C SER A 83 -14.41 -21.83 32.37
N VAL A 84 -15.33 -21.61 31.44
CA VAL A 84 -15.14 -21.73 29.99
C VAL A 84 -14.94 -20.34 29.39
N TYR A 85 -13.78 -20.06 28.82
CA TYR A 85 -13.44 -18.76 28.23
C TYR A 85 -13.19 -18.91 26.72
N ILE A 86 -13.80 -18.06 25.90
CA ILE A 86 -13.58 -18.05 24.44
C ILE A 86 -12.74 -16.85 24.02
N LEU A 87 -11.80 -17.05 23.09
CA LEU A 87 -10.97 -15.99 22.51
C LEU A 87 -10.90 -16.16 21.00
N PRO A 88 -10.87 -15.09 20.20
CA PRO A 88 -10.42 -15.19 18.82
C PRO A 88 -9.00 -15.79 18.76
N ALA A 89 -8.75 -16.68 17.81
CA ALA A 89 -7.44 -17.24 17.57
C ALA A 89 -6.54 -16.19 16.91
N VAL A 90 -5.39 -15.92 17.54
CA VAL A 90 -4.38 -14.99 17.03
C VAL A 90 -3.13 -15.80 16.71
N ALA A 91 -2.61 -15.67 15.49
CA ALA A 91 -1.32 -16.23 15.10
C ALA A 91 -0.47 -15.11 14.49
N GLY A 92 0.32 -14.44 15.33
CA GLY A 92 1.56 -13.77 14.93
C GLY A 92 1.49 -12.51 14.07
N GLY A 93 0.36 -11.82 13.98
CA GLY A 93 0.25 -10.51 13.32
C GLY A 93 0.35 -9.33 14.29
N ALA A 94 0.59 -8.12 13.76
CA ALA A 94 0.52 -6.89 14.55
C ALA A 94 -0.86 -6.78 15.23
N GLU A 95 -0.86 -6.69 16.56
CA GLU A 95 -2.10 -6.74 17.35
C GLU A 95 -3.04 -5.59 16.96
N ILE A 96 -4.30 -5.91 16.66
CA ILE A 96 -5.34 -4.91 16.39
C ILE A 96 -5.79 -4.36 17.73
N THR A 97 -5.48 -3.08 17.99
CA THR A 97 -5.83 -2.41 19.24
C THR A 97 -7.32 -2.08 19.30
N SER A 98 -7.83 -1.74 20.49
CA SER A 98 -9.21 -1.26 20.64
C SER A 98 -9.50 -0.01 19.80
N GLN A 99 -8.52 0.87 19.60
CA GLN A 99 -8.66 2.03 18.72
C GLN A 99 -8.75 1.64 17.25
N ASP A 100 -7.96 0.65 16.82
CA ASP A 100 -8.03 0.10 15.46
C ASP A 100 -9.39 -0.56 15.20
N MET A 101 -9.93 -1.30 16.17
CA MET A 101 -11.26 -1.90 16.08
C MET A 101 -12.36 -0.85 15.85
N ILE A 102 -12.25 0.34 16.47
CA ILE A 102 -13.19 1.45 16.26
C ILE A 102 -12.97 2.06 14.88
N ARG A 103 -11.72 2.42 14.56
CA ARG A 103 -11.32 3.13 13.34
C ARG A 103 -11.65 2.34 12.08
N TYR A 104 -11.30 1.06 12.05
CA TYR A 104 -11.46 0.18 10.90
C TYR A 104 -12.70 -0.71 10.99
N SER A 105 -13.64 -0.43 11.91
CA SER A 105 -14.83 -1.26 12.13
C SER A 105 -15.58 -1.61 10.84
N ARG A 106 -15.74 -0.65 9.91
CA ARG A 106 -16.45 -0.88 8.64
C ARG A 106 -15.67 -1.79 7.71
N GLN A 107 -14.34 -1.70 7.72
CA GLN A 107 -13.44 -2.55 6.95
C GLN A 107 -13.38 -3.97 7.52
N ILE A 108 -13.35 -4.11 8.85
CA ILE A 108 -13.37 -5.40 9.56
C ILE A 108 -14.68 -6.16 9.31
N MET A 109 -15.79 -5.46 9.05
CA MET A 109 -17.07 -6.10 8.72
C MET A 109 -17.15 -6.64 7.28
N LEU A 110 -16.24 -6.23 6.38
CA LEU A 110 -16.19 -6.77 5.03
C LEU A 110 -15.69 -8.22 5.06
N GLU A 111 -16.40 -9.12 4.39
CA GLU A 111 -16.03 -10.54 4.32
C GLU A 111 -14.65 -10.72 3.66
N GLU A 112 -14.35 -9.87 2.69
CA GLU A 112 -13.12 -9.89 1.91
C GLU A 112 -11.89 -9.48 2.73
N ILE A 113 -12.06 -8.74 3.84
CA ILE A 113 -10.95 -8.29 4.68
C ILE A 113 -11.05 -8.96 6.06
N GLY A 114 -12.13 -8.72 6.80
CA GLY A 114 -12.29 -9.29 8.13
C GLY A 114 -11.23 -8.81 9.13
N TYR A 115 -11.19 -9.47 10.30
CA TYR A 115 -10.15 -9.24 11.30
C TYR A 115 -8.77 -9.66 10.78
N VAL A 116 -8.68 -10.85 10.17
CA VAL A 116 -7.42 -11.42 9.66
C VAL A 116 -6.81 -10.57 8.54
N GLY A 117 -7.63 -10.05 7.62
CA GLY A 117 -7.15 -9.17 6.57
C GLY A 117 -6.66 -7.83 7.13
N MET A 118 -7.29 -7.31 8.19
CA MET A 118 -6.76 -6.14 8.89
C MET A 118 -5.40 -6.40 9.55
N GLU A 119 -5.19 -7.56 10.18
CA GLU A 119 -3.87 -7.91 10.75
C GLU A 119 -2.80 -7.93 9.66
N LYS A 120 -3.09 -8.55 8.52
CA LYS A 120 -2.19 -8.58 7.36
C LYS A 120 -1.92 -7.19 6.80
N LEU A 121 -2.93 -6.32 6.73
CA LEU A 121 -2.75 -4.93 6.33
C LEU A 121 -1.86 -4.17 7.32
N LYS A 122 -1.99 -4.40 8.63
CA LYS A 122 -1.12 -3.77 9.65
C LYS A 122 0.31 -4.29 9.65
N ASP A 123 0.57 -5.49 9.14
CA ASP A 123 1.90 -6.09 9.12
C ASP A 123 2.69 -5.80 7.82
N VAL A 124 1.97 -5.53 6.72
CA VAL A 124 2.59 -5.38 5.40
C VAL A 124 3.34 -4.06 5.21
N LYS A 125 4.44 -4.12 4.45
CA LYS A 125 5.15 -2.97 3.88
C LYS A 125 4.86 -2.82 2.38
N ILE A 126 4.24 -1.71 1.98
CA ILE A 126 3.95 -1.39 0.57
C ILE A 126 4.84 -0.25 0.11
N CYS A 127 5.49 -0.40 -1.05
CA CYS A 127 6.23 0.68 -1.71
C CYS A 127 5.32 1.36 -2.74
N VAL A 128 5.03 2.64 -2.57
CA VAL A 128 4.31 3.46 -3.55
C VAL A 128 5.33 4.35 -4.24
N VAL A 129 5.48 4.18 -5.55
CA VAL A 129 6.50 4.87 -6.33
C VAL A 129 5.84 5.91 -7.23
N GLY A 130 6.02 7.17 -6.88
CA GLY A 130 5.27 8.32 -7.37
C GLY A 130 4.30 8.84 -6.32
N ALA A 131 4.43 10.12 -5.96
CA ALA A 131 3.52 10.89 -5.12
C ALA A 131 2.72 11.91 -5.97
N GLY A 132 2.62 11.67 -7.28
CA GLY A 132 1.90 12.50 -8.23
C GLY A 132 0.38 12.26 -8.25
N GLY A 133 -0.22 12.38 -9.43
CA GLY A 133 -1.67 12.32 -9.62
C GLY A 133 -2.31 10.96 -9.29
N ILE A 134 -1.64 9.86 -9.61
CA ILE A 134 -2.06 8.50 -9.23
C ILE A 134 -1.63 8.20 -7.78
N GLY A 135 -0.41 8.58 -7.42
CA GLY A 135 0.18 8.29 -6.12
C GLY A 135 -0.59 8.89 -4.94
N ASN A 136 -1.08 10.12 -5.09
CA ASN A 136 -1.88 10.83 -4.10
C ASN A 136 -3.10 10.00 -3.61
N PRO A 137 -4.04 9.60 -4.49
CA PRO A 137 -5.17 8.76 -4.08
C PRO A 137 -4.76 7.35 -3.64
N VAL A 138 -3.70 6.76 -4.20
CA VAL A 138 -3.19 5.46 -3.72
C VAL A 138 -2.77 5.55 -2.26
N VAL A 139 -1.82 6.44 -1.93
CA VAL A 139 -1.25 6.52 -0.58
C VAL A 139 -2.29 6.99 0.43
N THR A 140 -3.18 7.90 0.03
CA THR A 140 -4.29 8.35 0.89
C THR A 140 -5.19 7.17 1.28
N GLN A 141 -5.56 6.32 0.34
CA GLN A 141 -6.40 5.15 0.64
C GLN A 141 -5.66 4.14 1.51
N LEU A 142 -4.41 3.77 1.19
CA LEU A 142 -3.63 2.81 1.97
C LEU A 142 -3.44 3.26 3.43
N VAL A 143 -3.12 4.55 3.64
CA VAL A 143 -3.02 5.13 4.99
C VAL A 143 -4.38 5.12 5.69
N GLY A 144 -5.48 5.40 4.97
CA GLY A 144 -6.83 5.35 5.51
C GLY A 144 -7.28 3.93 5.90
N MET A 145 -6.83 2.93 5.14
CA MET A 145 -7.11 1.51 5.36
C MET A 145 -6.25 0.88 6.46
N GLY A 146 -5.27 1.63 7.01
CA GLY A 146 -4.43 1.15 8.11
C GLY A 146 -3.32 0.20 7.69
N VAL A 147 -2.78 0.36 6.47
CA VAL A 147 -1.55 -0.35 6.07
C VAL A 147 -0.44 -0.03 7.07
N GLY A 148 0.30 -1.04 7.53
CA GLY A 148 1.28 -0.90 8.59
C GLY A 148 2.44 0.02 8.23
N LYS A 149 3.06 -0.25 7.08
CA LYS A 149 4.25 0.45 6.61
C LYS A 149 4.11 0.86 5.16
N ILE A 150 4.42 2.10 4.85
CA ILE A 150 4.44 2.62 3.48
C ILE A 150 5.79 3.27 3.22
N ARG A 151 6.49 2.81 2.18
CA ARG A 151 7.58 3.57 1.59
C ARG A 151 7.02 4.40 0.44
N LEU A 152 7.08 5.72 0.55
CA LEU A 152 6.63 6.65 -0.48
C LEU A 152 7.84 7.27 -1.17
N VAL A 153 7.96 7.06 -2.48
CA VAL A 153 9.13 7.43 -3.27
C VAL A 153 8.73 8.46 -4.32
N ASP A 154 9.33 9.64 -4.33
CA ASP A 154 9.13 10.64 -5.38
C ASP A 154 10.26 11.68 -5.31
N ARG A 155 10.85 12.02 -6.45
CA ARG A 155 12.00 12.94 -6.54
C ARG A 155 11.60 14.41 -6.74
N ASP A 156 10.33 14.71 -6.89
CA ASP A 156 9.88 16.04 -7.30
C ASP A 156 9.59 16.95 -6.11
N VAL A 157 9.44 18.23 -6.44
CA VAL A 157 8.83 19.24 -5.57
C VAL A 157 7.41 19.56 -6.03
N VAL A 158 6.59 20.09 -5.13
CA VAL A 158 5.22 20.51 -5.43
C VAL A 158 5.25 21.73 -6.34
N GLU A 159 4.55 21.67 -7.47
CA GLU A 159 4.33 22.80 -8.37
C GLU A 159 2.85 23.24 -8.35
N ILE A 160 2.58 24.52 -8.68
CA ILE A 160 1.21 25.03 -8.78
C ILE A 160 0.36 24.27 -9.80
N SER A 161 0.99 23.81 -10.90
CA SER A 161 0.38 23.00 -11.95
C SER A 161 -0.11 21.63 -11.46
N ASN A 162 0.33 21.20 -10.27
CA ASN A 162 -0.03 19.91 -9.68
C ASN A 162 -1.34 19.97 -8.89
N LEU A 163 -1.68 21.14 -8.34
CA LEU A 163 -2.73 21.28 -7.32
C LEU A 163 -4.14 20.92 -7.81
N HIS A 164 -4.40 20.98 -9.12
CA HIS A 164 -5.69 20.58 -9.68
C HIS A 164 -5.97 19.07 -9.61
N ARG A 165 -4.95 18.23 -9.35
CA ARG A 165 -5.09 16.77 -9.32
C ARG A 165 -4.36 16.05 -8.18
N GLN A 166 -3.49 16.75 -7.44
CA GLN A 166 -2.67 16.19 -6.35
C GLN A 166 -3.12 16.77 -5.00
N HIS A 167 -4.24 16.26 -4.49
CA HIS A 167 -5.01 16.87 -3.40
C HIS A 167 -4.42 16.75 -1.99
N LEU A 168 -3.30 16.05 -1.79
CA LEU A 168 -2.53 16.11 -0.55
C LEU A 168 -1.84 17.47 -0.39
N TYR A 169 -1.59 18.17 -1.49
CA TYR A 169 -0.84 19.43 -1.52
C TYR A 169 -1.75 20.65 -1.56
N THR A 170 -1.21 21.77 -1.09
CA THR A 170 -1.87 23.09 -1.10
C THR A 170 -0.93 24.16 -1.67
N ASP A 171 -1.44 25.38 -1.87
CA ASP A 171 -0.61 26.53 -2.27
C ASP A 171 0.57 26.79 -1.31
N ALA A 172 0.42 26.47 -0.03
CA ALA A 172 1.47 26.63 0.98
C ALA A 172 2.60 25.59 0.84
N ASP A 173 2.38 24.53 0.06
CA ASP A 173 3.36 23.46 -0.13
C ASP A 173 4.20 23.65 -1.39
N VAL A 174 3.90 24.64 -2.25
CA VAL A 174 4.64 24.89 -3.48
C VAL A 174 6.13 25.07 -3.20
N GLY A 175 6.96 24.26 -3.86
CA GLY A 175 8.40 24.20 -3.68
C GLY A 175 8.88 23.27 -2.55
N LYS A 176 8.00 22.67 -1.74
CA LYS A 176 8.37 21.57 -0.83
C LYS A 176 8.57 20.27 -1.60
N VAL A 177 9.39 19.38 -1.06
CA VAL A 177 9.56 18.01 -1.54
C VAL A 177 8.22 17.27 -1.46
N LYS A 178 7.80 16.62 -2.55
CA LYS A 178 6.48 15.97 -2.63
C LYS A 178 6.25 14.91 -1.56
N VAL A 179 7.24 14.04 -1.33
CA VAL A 179 7.13 12.99 -0.30
C VAL A 179 7.11 13.56 1.12
N GLU A 180 7.79 14.68 1.35
CA GLU A 180 7.79 15.36 2.66
C GLU A 180 6.43 16.02 2.93
N ALA A 181 5.92 16.79 1.95
CA ALA A 181 4.61 17.41 2.07
C ALA A 181 3.48 16.36 2.21
N ALA A 182 3.59 15.25 1.49
CA ALA A 182 2.65 14.13 1.62
C ALA A 182 2.74 13.50 3.02
N LEU A 183 3.94 13.25 3.54
CA LEU A 183 4.16 12.71 4.88
C LEU A 183 3.49 13.57 5.95
N GLU A 184 3.69 14.90 5.92
CA GLU A 184 3.08 15.85 6.86
C GLU A 184 1.54 15.72 6.89
N ARG A 185 0.91 15.51 5.73
CA ARG A 185 -0.54 15.40 5.60
C ARG A 185 -1.06 14.02 6.01
N LEU A 186 -0.38 12.97 5.60
CA LEU A 186 -0.78 11.58 5.86
C LEU A 186 -0.63 11.22 7.33
N GLN A 187 0.41 11.71 8.01
CA GLN A 187 0.58 11.51 9.45
C GLN A 187 -0.52 12.19 10.28
N LYS A 188 -1.02 13.35 9.84
CA LYS A 188 -2.22 13.98 10.44
C LYS A 188 -3.49 13.18 10.17
N MET A 189 -3.55 12.48 9.04
CA MET A 189 -4.69 11.65 8.68
C MET A 189 -4.73 10.39 9.54
N ASN A 190 -3.63 9.63 9.61
CA ASN A 190 -3.54 8.41 10.39
C ASN A 190 -2.11 8.21 10.95
N SER A 191 -1.91 8.63 12.19
CA SER A 191 -0.62 8.49 12.89
C SER A 191 -0.27 7.05 13.27
N GLY A 192 -1.16 6.08 13.01
CA GLY A 192 -0.90 4.65 13.26
C GLY A 192 -0.15 3.96 12.12
N VAL A 193 0.13 4.67 11.02
CA VAL A 193 0.84 4.15 9.85
C VAL A 193 2.28 4.67 9.84
N ASP A 194 3.23 3.76 9.72
CA ASP A 194 4.65 4.10 9.56
C ASP A 194 4.92 4.46 8.10
N ILE A 195 5.39 5.68 7.85
CA ILE A 195 5.59 6.20 6.48
C ILE A 195 7.04 6.66 6.33
N GLU A 196 7.75 5.98 5.43
CA GLU A 196 9.12 6.28 5.03
C GLU A 196 9.07 7.13 3.73
N ALA A 197 9.41 8.41 3.83
CA ALA A 197 9.45 9.32 2.69
C ALA A 197 10.85 9.32 2.05
N VAL A 198 10.95 8.96 0.77
CA VAL A 198 12.23 8.73 0.07
C VAL A 198 12.31 9.60 -1.20
N PRO A 199 13.06 10.72 -1.17
CA PRO A 199 13.15 11.65 -2.29
C PRO A 199 14.22 11.26 -3.32
N ILE A 200 14.05 10.10 -3.96
CA ILE A 200 15.05 9.51 -4.87
C ILE A 200 14.43 9.22 -6.26
N SER A 201 15.23 9.42 -7.32
CA SER A 201 14.90 8.99 -8.67
C SER A 201 14.91 7.47 -8.84
N VAL A 202 13.90 6.93 -9.49
CA VAL A 202 13.84 5.51 -9.86
C VAL A 202 14.59 5.32 -11.17
N THR A 203 15.66 4.56 -11.12
CA THR A 203 16.55 4.30 -12.27
C THR A 203 16.98 2.84 -12.25
N PRO A 204 17.58 2.30 -13.32
CA PRO A 204 18.14 0.95 -13.32
C PRO A 204 19.17 0.69 -12.20
N PHE A 205 19.73 1.75 -11.60
CA PHE A 205 20.75 1.67 -10.55
C PHE A 205 20.20 1.82 -9.13
N THR A 206 18.99 2.38 -8.99
CA THR A 206 18.38 2.69 -7.68
C THR A 206 17.13 1.86 -7.39
N ALA A 207 16.44 1.34 -8.42
CA ALA A 207 15.15 0.68 -8.28
C ALA A 207 15.17 -0.52 -7.32
N GLU A 208 16.23 -1.35 -7.38
CA GLU A 208 16.37 -2.51 -6.49
C GLU A 208 16.46 -2.12 -5.01
N ASP A 209 17.30 -1.14 -4.69
CA ASP A 209 17.47 -0.66 -3.31
C ASP A 209 16.19 0.03 -2.80
N ILE A 210 15.50 0.77 -3.67
CA ILE A 210 14.24 1.45 -3.35
C ILE A 210 13.16 0.45 -2.90
N ILE A 211 13.00 -0.67 -3.62
CA ILE A 211 11.92 -1.62 -3.33
C ILE A 211 12.32 -2.73 -2.36
N LYS A 212 13.59 -2.77 -1.96
CA LYS A 212 14.11 -3.78 -1.04
C LYS A 212 13.31 -3.82 0.26
N ASP A 213 13.06 -5.03 0.75
CA ASP A 213 12.31 -5.33 1.98
C ASP A 213 10.82 -4.93 1.96
N CYS A 214 10.27 -4.57 0.79
CA CYS A 214 8.84 -4.35 0.60
C CYS A 214 8.13 -5.63 0.15
N ASN A 215 6.86 -5.78 0.53
CA ASN A 215 6.06 -6.94 0.16
C ASN A 215 5.33 -6.76 -1.19
N ILE A 216 4.99 -5.52 -1.55
CA ILE A 216 4.27 -5.14 -2.78
C ILE A 216 4.80 -3.77 -3.24
N VAL A 217 4.88 -3.59 -4.56
CA VAL A 217 5.20 -2.30 -5.20
C VAL A 217 4.00 -1.82 -6.03
N ILE A 218 3.63 -0.55 -5.87
CA ILE A 218 2.60 0.13 -6.65
C ILE A 218 3.25 1.20 -7.51
N ASP A 219 3.04 1.12 -8.82
CA ASP A 219 3.51 2.07 -9.82
C ASP A 219 2.57 3.27 -9.94
N ALA A 220 3.04 4.44 -9.56
CA ALA A 220 2.36 5.70 -9.80
C ALA A 220 3.26 6.69 -10.55
N LEU A 221 4.22 6.16 -11.33
CA LEU A 221 5.16 6.95 -12.13
C LEU A 221 4.52 7.48 -13.41
N ASP A 222 5.09 8.54 -13.94
CA ASP A 222 4.72 9.15 -15.23
C ASP A 222 5.84 9.05 -16.29
N SER A 223 6.93 8.33 -15.99
CA SER A 223 8.06 8.08 -16.90
C SER A 223 8.19 6.61 -17.27
N ILE A 224 8.38 6.32 -18.56
CA ILE A 224 8.45 4.95 -19.08
C ILE A 224 9.73 4.25 -18.65
N ASP A 225 10.87 4.95 -18.69
CA ASP A 225 12.16 4.40 -18.29
C ASP A 225 12.18 4.00 -16.81
N ALA A 226 11.62 4.86 -15.95
CA ALA A 226 11.47 4.58 -14.53
C ALA A 226 10.56 3.36 -14.28
N ARG A 227 9.46 3.22 -15.03
CA ARG A 227 8.56 2.06 -14.94
C ARG A 227 9.25 0.76 -15.34
N TYR A 228 10.04 0.78 -16.41
CA TYR A 228 10.81 -0.41 -16.81
C TYR A 228 11.87 -0.79 -15.78
N ALA A 229 12.61 0.20 -15.23
CA ALA A 229 13.57 -0.05 -14.16
C ALA A 229 12.89 -0.68 -12.93
N LEU A 230 11.71 -0.18 -12.56
CA LEU A 230 10.92 -0.70 -11.44
C LEU A 230 10.39 -2.11 -11.72
N ASN A 231 9.84 -2.36 -12.91
CA ASN A 231 9.40 -3.68 -13.36
C ASN A 231 10.55 -4.70 -13.26
N ASP A 232 11.71 -4.35 -13.81
CA ASP A 232 12.86 -5.25 -13.85
C ASP A 232 13.39 -5.56 -12.44
N ALA A 233 13.41 -4.57 -11.54
CA ALA A 233 13.72 -4.76 -10.13
C ALA A 233 12.72 -5.68 -9.42
N CYS A 234 11.41 -5.48 -9.62
CA CYS A 234 10.34 -6.31 -9.05
C CYS A 234 10.45 -7.77 -9.51
N ILE A 235 10.69 -7.99 -10.81
CA ILE A 235 10.91 -9.33 -11.36
C ILE A 235 12.13 -9.99 -10.72
N LYS A 236 13.25 -9.26 -10.62
CA LYS A 236 14.50 -9.77 -10.04
C LYS A 236 14.35 -10.15 -8.57
N LEU A 237 13.66 -9.33 -7.78
CA LEU A 237 13.48 -9.55 -6.34
C LEU A 237 12.26 -10.41 -5.99
N GLY A 238 11.45 -10.78 -6.99
CA GLY A 238 10.25 -11.60 -6.77
C GLY A 238 9.13 -10.86 -6.04
N ILE A 239 9.07 -9.52 -6.16
CA ILE A 239 8.09 -8.68 -5.47
C ILE A 239 6.89 -8.40 -6.41
N PRO A 240 5.64 -8.67 -5.98
CA PRO A 240 4.44 -8.29 -6.72
C PRO A 240 4.41 -6.80 -7.08
N PHE A 241 4.02 -6.51 -8.32
CA PHE A 241 4.06 -5.18 -8.91
C PHE A 241 2.70 -4.83 -9.53
N ILE A 242 2.15 -3.68 -9.19
CA ILE A 242 0.85 -3.23 -9.70
C ILE A 242 1.05 -1.97 -10.53
N TYR A 243 0.99 -2.16 -11.84
CA TYR A 243 1.17 -1.10 -12.83
C TYR A 243 -0.11 -0.26 -12.96
N ALA A 244 0.05 1.06 -13.10
CA ALA A 244 -0.98 1.90 -13.70
C ALA A 244 -0.39 3.01 -14.57
N GLY A 245 -1.15 3.42 -15.58
CA GLY A 245 -0.87 4.60 -16.39
C GLY A 245 -2.16 5.33 -16.74
N ALA A 246 -2.09 6.65 -16.88
CA ALA A 246 -3.22 7.47 -17.30
C ALA A 246 -2.74 8.64 -18.19
N LEU A 247 -3.52 8.95 -19.22
CA LEU A 247 -3.26 10.03 -20.17
C LEU A 247 -4.59 10.51 -20.76
N GLY A 248 -4.83 11.83 -20.77
CA GLY A 248 -6.11 12.38 -21.19
C GLY A 248 -7.28 11.81 -20.38
N MET A 249 -8.16 11.07 -21.06
CA MET A 249 -9.35 10.41 -20.49
C MET A 249 -9.16 8.90 -20.28
N ILE A 250 -7.98 8.38 -20.62
CA ILE A 250 -7.68 6.94 -20.70
C ILE A 250 -6.85 6.52 -19.50
N GLY A 251 -7.16 5.35 -18.94
CA GLY A 251 -6.42 4.71 -17.86
C GLY A 251 -6.12 3.25 -18.17
N SER A 252 -5.05 2.74 -17.58
CA SER A 252 -4.66 1.34 -17.69
C SER A 252 -4.15 0.82 -16.35
N VAL A 253 -4.49 -0.43 -16.00
CA VAL A 253 -4.04 -1.10 -14.76
C VAL A 253 -3.77 -2.58 -15.03
N CYS A 254 -2.69 -3.13 -14.50
CA CYS A 254 -2.48 -4.58 -14.47
C CYS A 254 -1.70 -5.02 -13.22
N THR A 255 -1.85 -6.30 -12.86
CA THR A 255 -1.14 -6.91 -11.73
C THR A 255 -0.11 -7.90 -12.24
N ILE A 256 1.15 -7.66 -11.90
CA ILE A 256 2.30 -8.46 -12.29
C ILE A 256 2.77 -9.27 -11.07
N LEU A 257 2.70 -10.59 -11.19
CA LEU A 257 3.22 -11.54 -10.22
C LEU A 257 4.50 -12.17 -10.80
N PRO A 258 5.68 -11.84 -10.27
CA PRO A 258 6.95 -12.36 -10.77
C PRO A 258 6.95 -13.89 -10.89
N ASN A 259 7.52 -14.39 -11.99
CA ASN A 259 7.58 -15.81 -12.36
C ASN A 259 6.22 -16.51 -12.58
N LYS A 260 5.09 -15.80 -12.48
CA LYS A 260 3.74 -16.36 -12.65
C LYS A 260 2.93 -15.71 -13.78
N SER A 261 3.12 -14.42 -14.03
CA SER A 261 2.36 -13.65 -15.02
C SER A 261 3.25 -13.03 -16.10
N ALA A 262 2.61 -12.50 -17.14
CA ALA A 262 3.23 -11.52 -18.03
C ALA A 262 3.73 -10.32 -17.22
N CYS A 263 4.88 -9.75 -17.62
CA CYS A 263 5.41 -8.51 -17.04
C CYS A 263 5.16 -7.32 -17.98
N LEU A 264 5.56 -6.11 -17.58
CA LEU A 264 5.34 -4.91 -18.41
C LEU A 264 6.00 -5.04 -19.79
N ARG A 265 7.21 -5.60 -19.85
CA ARG A 265 7.92 -5.87 -21.12
C ARG A 265 7.31 -6.97 -21.99
N CYS A 266 6.41 -7.79 -21.46
CA CYS A 266 5.64 -8.73 -22.29
C CYS A 266 4.58 -8.00 -23.10
N ILE A 267 3.97 -6.94 -22.54
CA ILE A 267 2.94 -6.14 -23.21
C ILE A 267 3.60 -5.10 -24.12
N PHE A 268 4.61 -4.44 -23.58
CA PHE A 268 5.29 -3.31 -24.19
C PHE A 268 6.79 -3.60 -24.20
N PRO A 269 7.33 -4.25 -25.24
CA PRO A 269 8.72 -4.72 -25.23
C PRO A 269 9.76 -3.59 -25.16
N GLU A 270 9.57 -2.57 -25.99
CA GLU A 270 10.49 -1.43 -26.17
C GLU A 270 9.70 -0.14 -26.45
N LEU A 271 8.84 0.30 -25.52
CA LEU A 271 8.29 1.66 -25.60
C LEU A 271 9.42 2.66 -25.33
N SER A 272 9.58 3.64 -26.20
CA SER A 272 10.45 4.79 -25.93
C SER A 272 9.66 5.97 -25.39
N GLU A 273 10.30 6.77 -24.53
CA GLU A 273 9.69 7.97 -23.96
C GLU A 273 9.41 9.04 -25.03
N ASP A 274 10.23 9.09 -26.09
CA ASP A 274 10.08 10.00 -27.23
C ASP A 274 8.84 9.68 -28.11
N GLU A 275 8.35 8.44 -28.07
CA GLU A 275 7.20 8.00 -28.87
C GLU A 275 5.85 8.19 -28.17
N MET A 276 5.85 8.54 -26.88
CA MET A 276 4.63 8.67 -26.09
C MET A 276 4.27 10.13 -25.78
N PRO A 277 3.00 10.54 -25.94
CA PRO A 277 2.55 11.83 -25.47
C PRO A 277 2.65 11.91 -23.95
N THR A 278 2.94 13.09 -23.41
CA THR A 278 3.04 13.30 -21.96
C THR A 278 1.75 13.93 -21.41
N CYS A 279 1.54 13.82 -20.10
CA CYS A 279 0.49 14.58 -19.41
C CYS A 279 0.63 16.10 -19.59
N SER A 280 1.85 16.60 -19.88
CA SER A 280 2.10 18.02 -20.11
C SER A 280 1.65 18.48 -21.51
N THR A 281 1.56 17.56 -22.47
CA THR A 281 1.15 17.83 -23.85
C THR A 281 -0.33 17.50 -24.08
N GLU A 282 -0.82 16.36 -23.60
CA GLU A 282 -2.21 15.91 -23.80
C GLU A 282 -3.15 16.32 -22.66
N GLY A 283 -2.61 16.66 -21.49
CA GLY A 283 -3.39 16.80 -20.27
C GLY A 283 -3.80 15.44 -19.67
N VAL A 284 -4.47 15.51 -18.52
CA VAL A 284 -5.01 14.32 -17.85
C VAL A 284 -6.20 14.71 -16.97
N HIS A 285 -7.28 13.96 -17.07
CA HIS A 285 -8.49 14.22 -16.30
C HIS A 285 -8.33 13.71 -14.84
N PRO A 286 -8.61 14.53 -13.81
CA PRO A 286 -8.42 14.10 -12.41
C PRO A 286 -9.17 12.80 -12.06
N SER A 287 -10.38 12.60 -12.57
CA SER A 287 -11.15 11.38 -12.28
C SER A 287 -10.50 10.09 -12.77
N ILE A 288 -9.80 10.09 -13.91
CA ILE A 288 -9.16 8.85 -14.39
C ILE A 288 -8.03 8.41 -13.46
N LEU A 289 -7.32 9.37 -12.85
CA LEU A 289 -6.29 9.12 -11.85
C LEU A 289 -6.83 8.44 -10.61
N TYR A 290 -8.01 8.85 -10.13
CA TYR A 290 -8.67 8.25 -8.98
C TYR A 290 -9.20 6.85 -9.27
N LEU A 291 -9.71 6.62 -10.49
CA LEU A 291 -10.18 5.30 -10.89
C LEU A 291 -9.04 4.29 -10.93
N VAL A 292 -7.94 4.60 -11.66
CA VAL A 292 -6.80 3.69 -11.73
C VAL A 292 -6.17 3.47 -10.36
N ALA A 293 -6.05 4.52 -9.54
CA ALA A 293 -5.51 4.42 -8.18
C ALA A 293 -6.35 3.54 -7.25
N GLY A 294 -7.68 3.70 -7.25
CA GLY A 294 -8.58 2.85 -6.45
C GLY A 294 -8.50 1.38 -6.85
N ILE A 295 -8.33 1.11 -8.15
CA ILE A 295 -8.16 -0.25 -8.67
C ILE A 295 -6.81 -0.82 -8.26
N GLN A 296 -5.73 -0.03 -8.30
CA GLN A 296 -4.41 -0.46 -7.80
C GLN A 296 -4.46 -0.82 -6.31
N VAL A 297 -5.12 0.00 -5.49
CA VAL A 297 -5.31 -0.27 -4.06
C VAL A 297 -6.10 -1.55 -3.85
N SER A 298 -7.18 -1.76 -4.62
CA SER A 298 -7.98 -2.99 -4.57
C SER A 298 -7.14 -4.24 -4.88
N GLU A 299 -6.33 -4.20 -5.94
CA GLU A 299 -5.44 -5.31 -6.31
C GLU A 299 -4.36 -5.55 -5.25
N ALA A 300 -3.79 -4.48 -4.67
CA ALA A 300 -2.81 -4.59 -3.58
C ALA A 300 -3.42 -5.28 -2.37
N VAL A 301 -4.61 -4.85 -1.94
CA VAL A 301 -5.31 -5.42 -0.79
C VAL A 301 -5.61 -6.89 -1.01
N LYS A 302 -6.04 -7.31 -2.20
CA LYS A 302 -6.23 -8.74 -2.52
C LYS A 302 -4.96 -9.54 -2.29
N ILE A 303 -3.81 -9.06 -2.80
CA ILE A 303 -2.51 -9.72 -2.57
C ILE A 303 -2.21 -9.82 -1.07
N VAL A 304 -2.37 -8.71 -0.33
CA VAL A 304 -2.09 -8.67 1.12
C VAL A 304 -2.94 -9.69 1.87
N VAL A 305 -4.25 -9.75 1.61
CA VAL A 305 -5.16 -10.65 2.34
C VAL A 305 -5.06 -12.11 1.85
N GLY A 306 -4.34 -12.37 0.76
CA GLY A 306 -4.11 -13.71 0.20
C GLY A 306 -5.17 -14.16 -0.82
N GLN A 307 -5.90 -13.21 -1.41
CA GLN A 307 -6.81 -13.44 -2.52
C GLN A 307 -6.07 -13.34 -3.86
N GLU A 308 -6.61 -14.00 -4.89
CA GLU A 308 -6.09 -13.88 -6.24
C GLU A 308 -6.42 -12.49 -6.83
N PRO A 309 -5.44 -11.73 -7.34
CA PRO A 309 -5.70 -10.44 -7.96
C PRO A 309 -6.48 -10.61 -9.27
N SER A 310 -7.38 -9.68 -9.58
CA SER A 310 -8.26 -9.80 -10.73
C SER A 310 -7.59 -9.49 -12.07
N LEU A 311 -6.47 -8.75 -12.03
CA LEU A 311 -5.75 -8.25 -13.21
C LEU A 311 -4.43 -8.99 -13.49
N VAL A 312 -4.26 -10.19 -12.94
CA VAL A 312 -3.18 -11.09 -13.38
C VAL A 312 -3.43 -11.50 -14.84
N ASN A 313 -2.40 -11.35 -15.70
CA ASN A 313 -2.48 -11.63 -17.14
C ASN A 313 -3.60 -10.87 -17.88
N LYS A 314 -4.00 -9.70 -17.36
CA LYS A 314 -5.03 -8.85 -17.94
C LYS A 314 -4.64 -7.38 -17.77
N LEU A 315 -4.67 -6.63 -18.87
CA LEU A 315 -4.61 -5.18 -18.84
C LEU A 315 -6.05 -4.66 -18.80
N LEU A 316 -6.44 -4.01 -17.71
CA LEU A 316 -7.68 -3.26 -17.68
C LEU A 316 -7.44 -1.94 -18.41
N TYR A 317 -8.19 -1.71 -19.47
CA TYR A 317 -8.28 -0.46 -20.21
C TYR A 317 -9.55 0.28 -19.79
N ILE A 318 -9.43 1.57 -19.49
CA ILE A 318 -10.54 2.42 -19.06
C ILE A 318 -10.59 3.64 -19.96
N ASP A 319 -11.75 3.93 -20.55
CA ASP A 319 -11.99 5.15 -21.32
C ASP A 319 -13.17 5.91 -20.71
N LEU A 320 -12.90 7.13 -20.23
CA LEU A 320 -13.94 7.97 -19.63
C LEU A 320 -14.86 8.68 -20.63
N ASN A 321 -14.51 8.76 -21.91
CA ASN A 321 -15.39 9.38 -22.90
C ASN A 321 -16.67 8.55 -23.08
N ASP A 322 -16.49 7.23 -23.20
CA ASP A 322 -17.58 6.28 -23.44
C ASP A 322 -17.92 5.44 -22.20
N LEU A 323 -17.22 5.66 -21.08
CA LEU A 323 -17.31 4.87 -19.84
C LEU A 323 -17.10 3.36 -20.07
N VAL A 324 -16.03 3.04 -20.81
CA VAL A 324 -15.68 1.66 -21.16
C VAL A 324 -14.64 1.10 -20.19
N PHE A 325 -14.82 -0.17 -19.81
CA PHE A 325 -13.91 -0.94 -18.98
C PHE A 325 -13.64 -2.29 -19.65
N ASP A 326 -12.56 -2.37 -20.42
CA ASP A 326 -12.20 -3.57 -21.18
C ASP A 326 -11.01 -4.29 -20.56
N LYS A 327 -11.03 -5.62 -20.61
CA LYS A 327 -9.93 -6.47 -20.15
C LYS A 327 -9.25 -7.09 -21.35
N ILE A 328 -8.01 -6.67 -21.60
CA ILE A 328 -7.17 -7.20 -22.67
C ILE A 328 -6.30 -8.31 -22.07
N HIS A 329 -6.31 -9.51 -22.67
CA HIS A 329 -5.49 -10.61 -22.20
C HIS A 329 -4.00 -10.34 -22.45
N MET A 330 -3.14 -10.80 -21.54
CA MET A 330 -1.69 -10.66 -21.62
C MET A 330 -1.02 -12.01 -21.45
N ASP A 331 -0.13 -12.36 -22.37
CA ASP A 331 0.64 -13.59 -22.33
C ASP A 331 2.08 -13.35 -21.88
N ARG A 332 2.60 -14.26 -21.07
CA ARG A 332 4.02 -14.25 -20.70
C ARG A 332 4.83 -14.82 -21.86
N HIS A 333 5.85 -14.08 -22.31
CA HIS A 333 6.73 -14.52 -23.38
C HIS A 333 8.04 -15.10 -22.85
N ASN A 334 8.44 -16.29 -23.34
CA ASN A 334 9.70 -16.94 -22.95
C ASN A 334 10.94 -16.15 -23.38
N GLU A 335 10.82 -15.34 -24.44
CA GLU A 335 11.88 -14.47 -24.98
C GLU A 335 11.88 -13.05 -24.37
N CYS A 336 11.01 -12.79 -23.38
CA CYS A 336 10.93 -11.47 -22.75
C CYS A 336 12.28 -11.07 -22.12
N SER A 337 12.73 -9.85 -22.41
CA SER A 337 14.00 -9.30 -21.92
C SER A 337 14.06 -9.06 -20.40
N SER A 338 12.93 -9.13 -19.71
CA SER A 338 12.84 -8.98 -18.24
C SER A 338 12.53 -10.30 -17.54
N CYS A 339 11.46 -10.99 -17.94
CA CYS A 339 10.98 -12.18 -17.23
C CYS A 339 11.14 -13.49 -18.02
N GLY A 340 11.77 -13.49 -19.18
CA GLY A 340 11.98 -14.67 -20.02
C GLY A 340 12.97 -15.69 -19.41
N SER A 341 13.12 -16.84 -20.07
CA SER A 341 13.99 -17.93 -19.56
C SER A 341 15.48 -17.67 -19.77
N ASN A 342 15.84 -16.88 -20.79
CA ASN A 342 17.21 -16.58 -21.19
C ASN A 342 17.51 -15.08 -21.11
N VAL A 343 17.25 -14.45 -19.96
CA VAL A 343 17.55 -13.03 -19.76
C VAL A 343 19.07 -12.84 -19.72
N SER A 344 19.65 -12.32 -20.80
CA SER A 344 21.05 -11.88 -20.79
C SER A 344 21.16 -10.64 -19.90
N LYS A 345 21.95 -10.70 -18.83
CA LYS A 345 22.28 -9.53 -18.03
C LYS A 345 23.12 -8.56 -18.87
N LYS A 346 22.49 -7.60 -19.54
CA LYS A 346 23.21 -6.44 -20.08
C LYS A 346 23.75 -5.66 -18.89
N ILE A 347 25.08 -5.65 -18.75
CA ILE A 347 25.73 -4.79 -17.77
C ILE A 347 25.67 -3.37 -18.33
N ILE A 348 24.75 -2.57 -17.80
CA ILE A 348 24.68 -1.14 -18.11
C ILE A 348 25.69 -0.43 -17.21
N GLN A 349 26.66 0.27 -17.79
CA GLN A 349 27.56 1.11 -17.01
C GLN A 349 26.81 2.36 -16.53
N ALA A 350 26.87 2.60 -15.22
CA ALA A 350 26.24 3.76 -14.61
C ALA A 350 26.98 5.04 -15.03
N PRO A 351 26.31 6.03 -15.66
CA PRO A 351 26.92 7.32 -15.92
C PRO A 351 27.17 8.05 -14.59
N PRO A 352 28.11 9.01 -14.52
CA PRO A 352 28.39 9.73 -13.27
C PRO A 352 27.17 10.54 -12.79
N LEU A 353 26.44 11.15 -13.74
CA LEU A 353 25.22 11.90 -13.52
C LEU A 353 24.21 11.51 -14.59
N MET A 354 22.95 11.32 -14.19
CA MET A 354 21.79 11.14 -15.06
C MET A 354 21.02 12.45 -15.08
N VAL A 355 20.68 12.92 -16.28
CA VAL A 355 19.89 14.14 -16.49
C VAL A 355 18.62 13.76 -17.20
N GLU A 356 17.48 14.04 -16.57
CA GLU A 356 16.17 13.66 -17.09
C GLU A 356 15.25 14.89 -17.09
N GLU A 357 14.53 15.12 -18.18
CA GLU A 357 13.48 16.15 -18.25
C GLU A 357 12.21 15.62 -17.58
N LEU A 358 11.61 16.40 -16.69
CA LEU A 358 10.35 16.05 -16.05
C LEU A 358 9.15 16.55 -16.83
N CYS A 359 7.99 15.90 -16.62
CA CYS A 359 6.70 16.37 -17.12
C CYS A 359 6.26 17.71 -16.49
N GLY A 360 6.81 18.06 -15.31
CA GLY A 360 6.58 19.35 -14.65
C GLY A 360 6.90 20.55 -15.54
N ARG A 361 6.12 21.61 -15.39
CA ARG A 361 6.25 22.85 -16.17
C ARG A 361 5.99 24.03 -15.25
N ASP A 362 7.03 24.48 -14.55
CA ASP A 362 6.92 25.71 -13.74
C ASP A 362 6.80 26.92 -14.67
N ARG A 363 5.58 27.44 -14.81
CA ARG A 363 5.25 28.59 -15.68
C ARG A 363 5.72 28.39 -17.13
N GLY A 364 5.58 27.17 -17.64
CA GLY A 364 5.98 26.79 -19.00
C GLY A 364 7.48 26.57 -19.20
N LYS A 365 8.31 26.70 -18.16
CA LYS A 365 9.73 26.34 -18.23
C LYS A 365 9.90 24.82 -18.09
N ARG A 366 10.92 24.27 -18.74
CA ARG A 366 11.31 22.87 -18.59
C ARG A 366 11.94 22.64 -17.23
N THR A 367 11.62 21.51 -16.62
CA THR A 367 12.20 21.07 -15.35
C THR A 367 13.11 19.89 -15.62
N TYR A 368 14.30 19.89 -15.02
CA TYR A 368 15.28 18.80 -15.15
C TYR A 368 15.64 18.27 -13.78
N THR A 369 15.87 16.96 -13.70
CA THR A 369 16.50 16.32 -12.54
C THR A 369 17.91 15.93 -12.88
N VAL A 370 18.81 16.09 -11.90
CA VAL A 370 20.21 15.69 -12.01
C VAL A 370 20.48 14.72 -10.88
N THR A 371 20.60 13.43 -11.21
CA THR A 371 20.73 12.34 -10.24
C THR A 371 22.10 11.68 -10.36
N PRO A 372 22.92 11.63 -9.30
CA PRO A 372 24.11 10.78 -9.27
C PRO A 372 23.71 9.31 -9.36
N ALA A 373 24.38 8.52 -10.21
CA ALA A 373 24.06 7.10 -10.30
C ALA A 373 24.52 6.28 -9.08
N GLN A 374 25.37 6.85 -8.23
CA GLN A 374 25.69 6.30 -6.92
C GLN A 374 25.52 7.38 -5.85
N ILE A 375 24.56 7.17 -4.95
CA ILE A 375 24.33 8.03 -3.79
C ILE A 375 25.29 7.55 -2.69
N LYS A 376 26.42 8.26 -2.51
CA LYS A 376 27.49 7.85 -1.56
C LYS A 376 27.48 8.61 -0.24
N LYS A 377 26.84 9.79 -0.20
CA LYS A 377 26.78 10.66 0.98
C LYS A 377 25.53 11.52 0.93
N ASP A 378 24.96 11.75 2.10
CA ASP A 378 23.85 12.67 2.28
C ASP A 378 24.25 14.11 1.93
N VAL A 379 23.28 14.85 1.42
CA VAL A 379 23.48 16.22 1.01
C VAL A 379 23.35 17.12 2.25
N ASN A 380 24.40 17.87 2.57
CA ASN A 380 24.34 18.81 3.70
C ASN A 380 23.51 20.06 3.32
N LEU A 381 22.20 19.98 3.53
CA LEU A 381 21.25 21.04 3.20
C LEU A 381 21.58 22.38 3.89
N LEU A 382 22.12 22.36 5.11
CA LEU A 382 22.49 23.59 5.84
C LEU A 382 23.64 24.33 5.15
N ASN A 383 24.65 23.60 4.67
CA ASN A 383 25.76 24.20 3.94
C ASN A 383 25.32 24.71 2.56
N ILE A 384 24.44 23.98 1.86
CA ILE A 384 23.87 24.44 0.60
C ILE A 384 23.06 25.72 0.81
N LEU A 385 22.24 25.79 1.87
CA LEU A 385 21.45 26.97 2.20
C LEU A 385 22.34 28.20 2.38
N LYS A 386 23.38 28.10 3.22
CA LYS A 386 24.35 29.18 3.45
C LYS A 386 25.05 29.61 2.16
N ASN A 387 25.44 28.64 1.34
CA ASN A 387 26.09 28.90 0.06
C ASN A 387 25.13 29.63 -0.90
N ALA A 388 23.89 29.17 -1.03
CA ALA A 388 22.87 29.79 -1.86
C ALA A 388 22.60 31.24 -1.43
N GLU A 389 22.42 31.51 -0.14
CA GLU A 389 22.24 32.85 0.40
C GLU A 389 23.44 33.76 0.09
N SER A 390 24.67 33.26 0.22
CA SER A 390 25.89 34.01 -0.11
C SER A 390 26.03 34.37 -1.60
N HIS A 391 25.38 33.60 -2.48
CA HIS A 391 25.32 33.86 -3.92
C HIS A 391 24.06 34.64 -4.34
N GLY A 392 23.29 35.17 -3.38
CA GLY A 392 22.12 36.01 -3.66
C GLY A 392 20.85 35.24 -4.04
N PHE A 393 20.79 33.93 -3.79
CA PHE A 393 19.56 33.17 -3.93
C PHE A 393 18.61 33.43 -2.76
N THR A 394 17.31 33.42 -3.04
CA THR A 394 16.25 33.53 -2.04
C THR A 394 15.68 32.15 -1.72
N VAL A 395 15.53 31.83 -0.44
CA VAL A 395 14.93 30.58 0.02
C VAL A 395 13.42 30.61 -0.22
N ARG A 396 12.92 29.60 -0.94
CA ARG A 396 11.49 29.42 -1.22
C ARG A 396 10.85 28.40 -0.30
N SER A 397 11.56 27.31 -0.04
CA SER A 397 11.11 26.25 0.85
C SER A 397 12.29 25.63 1.57
N LYS A 398 12.06 25.22 2.82
CA LYS A 398 13.04 24.53 3.67
C LYS A 398 12.32 23.42 4.41
N GLY A 399 12.68 22.19 4.09
CA GLY A 399 12.27 20.97 4.79
C GLY A 399 13.48 20.19 5.30
N ASN A 400 13.20 19.02 5.85
CA ASN A 400 14.18 18.03 6.28
C ASN A 400 14.73 17.22 5.10
N LEU A 401 13.90 16.98 4.09
CA LEU A 401 14.24 16.18 2.91
C LEU A 401 14.68 17.01 1.71
N GLY A 402 14.57 18.33 1.80
CA GLY A 402 15.11 19.20 0.77
C GLY A 402 14.95 20.69 1.03
N ILE A 403 15.63 21.47 0.20
CA ILE A 403 15.50 22.93 0.16
C ILE A 403 15.29 23.38 -1.27
N THR A 404 14.47 24.41 -1.45
CA THR A 404 14.23 25.03 -2.75
C THR A 404 14.61 26.48 -2.67
N VAL A 405 15.47 26.91 -3.60
CA VAL A 405 15.98 28.28 -3.69
C VAL A 405 15.65 28.87 -5.06
N SER A 406 15.64 30.19 -5.16
CA SER A 406 15.43 30.89 -6.43
C SER A 406 16.41 32.02 -6.65
N ASP A 407 16.87 32.21 -7.88
CA ASP A 407 17.64 33.39 -8.27
C ASP A 407 16.74 34.60 -8.62
N GLN A 408 17.37 35.71 -9.04
CA GLN A 408 16.67 36.92 -9.50
C GLN A 408 15.87 36.71 -10.80
N ASN A 409 16.26 35.73 -11.63
CA ASN A 409 15.58 35.37 -12.87
C ASN A 409 14.43 34.36 -12.67
N LYS A 410 14.10 34.05 -11.41
CA LYS A 410 13.09 33.06 -11.04
C LYS A 410 13.41 31.67 -11.59
N LEU A 411 14.69 31.30 -11.66
CA LEU A 411 15.11 29.91 -11.77
C LEU A 411 14.93 29.27 -10.40
N LEU A 412 14.20 28.15 -10.34
CA LEU A 412 14.06 27.35 -9.12
C LEU A 412 15.08 26.22 -9.15
N ILE A 413 15.76 26.01 -8.02
CA ILE A 413 16.68 24.90 -7.82
C ILE A 413 16.31 24.22 -6.51
N SER A 414 16.06 22.92 -6.59
CA SER A 414 15.72 22.09 -5.45
C SER A 414 16.84 21.10 -5.17
N PHE A 415 17.31 21.04 -3.93
CA PHE A 415 18.30 20.08 -3.46
C PHE A 415 17.61 19.12 -2.51
N LEU A 416 17.72 17.82 -2.80
CA LEU A 416 17.03 16.75 -2.10
C LEU A 416 18.06 15.89 -1.34
N THR A 417 17.66 15.35 -0.21
CA THR A 417 18.45 14.37 0.57
C THR A 417 17.53 13.26 1.05
N SER A 418 18.01 12.02 0.97
CA SER A 418 17.28 10.82 1.39
C SER A 418 17.75 10.29 2.73
#